data_AF-F4QFZ6-F1
#
_entry.id   AF-F4QFZ6-F1
#
_cell.length_a   1.000
_cell.length_b   1.000
_cell.length_c   1.000
_cell.angle_alpha   90.00
_cell.angle_beta   90.00
_cell.angle_gamma   90.00
#
_symmetry.space_group_name_H-M   'P 1'
#
loop_
_entity.id
_entity.type
_entity.pdbx_description
1 polymer ?
#
loop_
_entity_poly.entity_id
_entity_poly.type
_entity_poly.pdbx_seq_one_letter_code
_entity_poly.pdbx_strand_id
1 'polypeptide(L)' 'MLKLSADALASRLFLPVAVIYAFEEGMVRIRASTLHDIGNILKVPIRFFFDGYTASADNDA' A
#
# COMPACT_ATOMS: atom_id res chain seq x y z
N MET A 1 8.24 14.18 5.25
CA MET A 1 8.83 12.85 5.57
C MET A 1 7.85 12.12 6.49
N LEU A 2 7.23 11.03 6.04
CA LEU A 2 6.36 10.22 6.90
C LEU A 2 7.22 9.66 8.04
N LYS A 3 6.86 9.91 9.30
CA LYS A 3 7.64 9.50 10.47
C LYS A 3 7.50 8.00 10.81
N LEU A 4 7.08 7.17 9.86
CA LEU A 4 6.82 5.74 10.07
C LEU A 4 7.77 4.92 9.20
N SER A 5 8.56 4.04 9.81
CA SER A 5 9.41 3.08 9.08
C SER A 5 8.59 1.90 8.55
N ALA A 6 9.13 1.20 7.55
CA ALA A 6 8.54 -0.04 7.03
C ALA A 6 8.32 -1.07 8.15
N ASP A 7 9.26 -1.22 9.09
CA ASP A 7 9.11 -2.09 10.26
C ASP A 7 7.92 -1.72 11.16
N ALA A 8 7.68 -0.42 11.33
CA ALA A 8 6.58 0.07 12.15
C ALA A 8 5.22 -0.14 11.46
N LEU A 9 5.16 -0.04 10.13
CA LEU A 9 3.97 -0.40 9.36
C LEU A 9 3.72 -1.92 9.38
N ALA A 10 4.77 -2.71 9.16
CA ALA A 10 4.73 -4.17 9.21
C ALA A 10 4.20 -4.68 10.56
N SER A 11 4.72 -4.12 11.65
CA SER A 11 4.30 -4.45 13.02
C SER A 11 2.83 -4.16 13.27
N ARG A 12 2.29 -3.05 12.73
CA ARG A 12 0.87 -2.68 12.88
C ARG A 12 -0.07 -3.53 12.02
N LEU A 13 0.43 -4.07 10.92
CA LEU A 13 -0.31 -4.95 10.01
C LEU A 13 -0.16 -6.44 10.36
N PHE A 14 0.67 -6.78 11.35
CA PHE A 14 1.06 -8.15 11.67
C PHE A 14 1.63 -8.90 10.46
N LEU A 15 2.43 -8.19 9.65
CA LEU A 15 3.10 -8.73 8.46
C LEU A 15 4.62 -8.73 8.66
N PRO A 16 5.36 -9.62 7.99
CA PRO A 16 6.80 -9.51 7.88
C PRO A 16 7.21 -8.22 7.15
N VAL A 17 8.29 -7.56 7.59
CA VAL A 17 8.77 -6.31 6.94
C VAL A 17 9.10 -6.51 5.46
N ALA A 18 9.59 -7.68 5.08
CA ALA A 18 9.84 -8.05 3.68
C ALA A 18 8.58 -7.95 2.79
N VAL A 19 7.39 -8.19 3.34
CA VAL A 19 6.13 -8.04 2.60
C VAL A 19 5.83 -6.56 2.33
N ILE A 20 6.18 -5.67 3.26
CA ILE A 20 6.01 -4.22 3.06
C ILE A 20 6.92 -3.75 1.92
N TYR A 21 8.19 -4.15 1.90
CA TYR A 21 9.08 -3.85 0.78
C TYR A 21 8.56 -4.42 -0.55
N ALA A 22 8.04 -5.66 -0.55
CA ALA A 22 7.43 -6.24 -1.73
C ALA A 22 6.18 -5.48 -2.23
N PHE A 23 5.40 -4.87 -1.33
CA PHE A 23 4.32 -3.96 -1.71
C PHE A 23 4.84 -2.67 -2.36
N GLU A 24 5.87 -2.06 -1.77
CA GLU A 24 6.47 -0.81 -2.28
C GLU A 24 7.15 -1.02 -3.64
N GLU A 25 7.75 -2.18 -3.86
CA GLU A 25 8.39 -2.56 -5.13
C GLU A 25 7.40 -3.10 -6.18
N GLY A 26 6.12 -3.25 -5.83
CA GLY A 26 5.10 -3.78 -6.74
C GLY A 26 5.23 -5.27 -7.07
N MET A 27 6.01 -6.02 -6.28
CA MET A 27 6.30 -7.44 -6.51
C MET A 27 5.13 -8.36 -6.15
N VAL A 28 4.23 -7.91 -5.27
CA VAL A 28 3.08 -8.69 -4.84
C VAL A 28 1.81 -7.85 -4.80
N ARG A 29 0.67 -8.50 -5.08
CA ARG A 29 -0.64 -7.85 -5.06
C ARG A 29 -1.05 -7.44 -3.64
N ILE A 30 -1.48 -6.19 -3.49
CA ILE A 30 -2.12 -5.70 -2.26
C ILE A 30 -3.63 -6.00 -2.33
N ARG A 31 -4.16 -6.68 -1.31
CA ARG A 31 -5.61 -6.89 -1.20
C ARG A 31 -6.30 -5.58 -0.83
N ALA A 32 -7.54 -5.38 -1.28
CA ALA A 32 -8.30 -4.15 -1.00
C ALA A 32 -8.45 -3.86 0.51
N SER A 33 -8.70 -4.88 1.34
CA SER A 33 -8.74 -4.74 2.80
C SER A 33 -7.38 -4.30 3.38
N THR A 34 -6.29 -4.90 2.90
CA THR A 34 -4.94 -4.53 3.31
C THR A 34 -4.59 -3.09 2.91
N LEU A 35 -4.96 -2.67 1.69
CA LEU A 35 -4.77 -1.28 1.24
C LEU A 35 -5.58 -0.30 2.11
N HIS A 36 -6.80 -0.67 2.48
CA HIS A 36 -7.64 0.09 3.40
C HIS A 36 -6.97 0.26 4.78
N ASP A 37 -6.43 -0.81 5.34
CA ASP A 37 -5.74 -0.79 6.64
C ASP A 37 -4.45 0.06 6.58
N ILE A 38 -3.68 -0.05 5.49
CA ILE A 38 -2.50 0.80 5.26
C ILE A 38 -2.90 2.28 5.25
N GLY A 39 -3.96 2.65 4.53
CA GLY A 39 -4.46 4.03 4.50
C GLY A 39 -4.83 4.56 5.89
N ASN A 40 -5.51 3.75 6.70
CA ASN A 40 -5.87 4.11 8.07
C ASN A 40 -4.64 4.31 8.97
N ILE A 41 -3.65 3.42 8.88
CA ILE A 41 -2.41 3.50 9.69
C ILE A 41 -1.59 4.74 9.31
N LEU A 42 -1.50 5.03 8.02
CA LEU A 42 -0.76 6.17 7.49
C LEU A 42 -1.55 7.49 7.59
N LYS A 43 -2.83 7.42 7.96
CA LYS A 43 -3.75 8.56 8.05
C LYS A 43 -3.89 9.32 6.73
N VAL A 44 -3.96 8.59 5.62
CA VAL A 44 -4.17 9.15 4.27
C VAL A 44 -5.42 8.53 3.64
N PRO A 45 -6.20 9.30 2.85
CA PRO A 45 -7.35 8.75 2.16
C PRO A 45 -6.91 7.78 1.06
N ILE A 46 -7.70 6.75 0.78
CA ILE A 46 -7.32 5.70 -0.19
C ILE A 46 -6.97 6.23 -1.58
N ARG A 47 -7.64 7.30 -2.03
CA ARG A 47 -7.32 7.99 -3.30
C ARG A 47 -5.85 8.44 -3.41
N PHE A 48 -5.17 8.65 -2.28
CA PHE A 48 -3.77 9.05 -2.24
C PHE A 48 -2.85 8.03 -2.92
N PHE A 49 -3.14 6.72 -2.79
CA PHE A 49 -2.34 5.66 -3.41
C PHE A 49 -2.52 5.57 -4.94
N PHE A 50 -3.53 6.26 -5.49
CA PHE A 50 -3.84 6.30 -6.90
C PHE A 50 -3.59 7.69 -7.51
N ASP A 51 -2.98 8.61 -6.75
CA ASP A 51 -2.64 9.93 -7.28
C ASP A 51 -1.59 9.79 -8.38
N GLY A 52 -1.85 10.41 -9.53
CA GLY A 52 -1.05 10.20 -10.76
C GLY A 52 -1.25 8.84 -11.45
N TYR A 53 -2.09 7.94 -10.90
CA TYR A 53 -2.51 6.73 -11.61
C TYR A 53 -3.62 7.10 -12.60
N THR A 54 -3.24 7.41 -13.83
CA THR A 54 -4.20 7.35 -14.94
C THR A 54 -4.47 5.88 -15.19
N ALA A 55 -5.69 5.42 -14.93
CA ALA A 55 -6.10 4.09 -15.35
C ALA A 55 -5.92 4.00 -16.87
N SER A 56 -4.78 3.45 -17.31
CA SER A 56 -4.67 2.98 -18.68
C SER A 56 -5.67 1.84 -18.76
N ALA A 57 -6.60 1.95 -19.70
CA ALA A 57 -7.72 1.05 -19.86
C ALA A 57 -7.24 -0.35 -20.31
N ASP A 58 -6.55 -1.09 -19.45
CA ASP A 58 -6.15 -2.49 -19.70
C ASP A 58 -7.26 -3.48 -19.30
N ASN A 59 -8.53 -3.01 -19.24
CA ASN A 59 -9.70 -3.85 -19.10
C ASN A 59 -10.39 -4.14 -20.45
N ASP A 60 -9.76 -3.81 -21.58
CA ASP A 60 -10.21 -4.25 -22.91
C ASP A 60 -9.42 -5.51 -23.33
N ALA A 61 -9.80 -6.67 -22.78
CA ALA A 61 -9.43 -7.99 -23.29
C ALA A 61 -10.54 -9.02 -23.03
#